data_AF-A0A101RM81-F1
#
_entry.id   AF-A0A101RM81-F1
#
_cell.length_a   1.000
_cell.length_b   1.000
_cell.length_c   1.000
_cell.angle_alpha   90.00
_cell.angle_beta   90.00
_cell.angle_gamma   90.00
#
_symmetry.space_group_name_H-M   'P 1'
#
loop_
_entity.id
_entity.type
_entity.pdbx_description
1 polymer ?
#
loop_
_entity_poly.entity_id
_entity_poly.type
_entity_poly.pdbx_seq_one_letter_code
_entity_poly.pdbx_strand_id
1 'polypeptide(L)'
;MVALVDEITDAVTKVVCSDWDSRKGTTVPTTGTVALKNGAVELDAVYLYADLADSTGLARDFSRTTAAKVIRAYLDATCKVIRACGGEIRSFDGDRVMAIFMGGTKNTDAADCALKIHYVVEKIVRPKVEANLSSIASKGFQIKHCVGVDTGKALVVRGGVRGSNDLVSIGRAPNVAAKLSDIRNGAIRSYITADVFNKMLDKAKFSSGTEKKLMWEGPFSREVGGQKIDVYRSSWWRTP
;
A
#
# COMPACT_ATOMS: atom_id res chain seq x y z
N MET A 1 17.44 -18.22 -37.92
CA MET A 1 17.15 -17.69 -36.57
C MET A 1 16.74 -16.24 -36.76
N VAL A 2 15.44 -15.95 -36.80
CA VAL A 2 14.97 -14.57 -36.59
C VAL A 2 15.40 -14.25 -35.16
N ALA A 3 16.32 -13.31 -35.00
CA ALA A 3 17.03 -13.12 -33.74
C ALA A 3 16.04 -12.55 -32.73
N LEU A 4 16.07 -13.02 -31.48
CA LEU A 4 15.25 -12.49 -30.37
C LEU A 4 15.26 -10.95 -30.30
N VAL A 5 16.35 -10.32 -30.76
CA VAL A 5 16.49 -8.87 -30.90
C VAL A 5 15.42 -8.26 -31.79
N ASP A 6 15.10 -8.87 -32.93
CA ASP A 6 14.09 -8.37 -33.87
C ASP A 6 12.70 -8.49 -33.25
N GLU A 7 12.41 -9.60 -32.58
CA GLU A 7 11.14 -9.81 -31.87
C GLU A 7 10.94 -8.78 -30.75
N ILE A 8 11.98 -8.52 -29.94
CA ILE A 8 11.95 -7.49 -28.89
C ILE A 8 11.79 -6.10 -29.51
N THR A 9 12.53 -5.81 -30.58
CA THR A 9 12.46 -4.51 -31.26
C THR A 9 11.05 -4.24 -31.77
N ASP A 10 10.42 -5.23 -32.42
CA ASP A 10 9.05 -5.14 -32.88
C ASP A 10 8.05 -4.99 -31.73
N ALA A 11 8.23 -5.75 -30.64
CA ALA A 11 7.36 -5.68 -29.48
C ALA A 11 7.43 -4.31 -28.80
N VAL A 12 8.63 -3.77 -28.60
CA VAL A 12 8.86 -2.45 -28.02
C VAL A 12 8.29 -1.38 -28.94
N THR A 13 8.61 -1.42 -30.25
CA THR A 13 8.11 -0.45 -31.24
C THR A 13 6.59 -0.40 -31.26
N LYS A 14 5.93 -1.58 -31.21
CA LYS A 14 4.46 -1.65 -31.14
C LYS A 14 3.91 -0.96 -29.90
N VAL A 15 4.55 -1.06 -28.74
CA VAL A 15 4.08 -0.41 -27.50
C VAL A 15 4.32 1.10 -27.56
N VAL A 16 5.54 1.54 -27.90
CA VAL A 16 5.90 2.97 -27.85
C VAL A 16 5.19 3.81 -28.93
N CYS A 17 4.84 3.21 -30.07
CA CYS A 17 4.13 3.89 -31.15
C CYS A 17 2.61 3.70 -31.11
N SER A 18 2.05 3.02 -30.11
CA SER A 18 0.59 2.85 -29.98
C SER A 18 -0.06 4.07 -29.32
N ASP A 19 -1.18 4.51 -29.87
CA ASP A 19 -2.07 5.43 -29.17
C ASP A 19 -2.77 4.73 -28.00
N TRP A 20 -2.94 5.44 -26.89
CA TRP A 20 -3.60 4.91 -25.70
C TRP A 20 -5.12 5.14 -25.75
N ASP A 21 -5.89 4.07 -25.56
CA ASP A 21 -7.32 4.11 -25.33
C ASP A 21 -7.58 4.46 -23.86
N SER A 22 -7.53 5.76 -23.56
CA SER A 22 -7.67 6.29 -22.20
C SER A 22 -9.12 6.65 -21.87
N ARG A 23 -9.57 6.23 -20.70
CA ARG A 23 -10.87 6.63 -20.13
C ARG A 23 -10.76 6.99 -18.66
N LYS A 24 -11.67 7.83 -18.17
CA LYS A 24 -11.81 8.06 -16.72
C LYS A 24 -12.49 6.86 -16.05
N GLY A 25 -11.93 6.42 -14.93
CA GLY A 25 -12.48 5.35 -14.10
C GLY A 25 -13.27 5.89 -12.90
N THR A 26 -14.41 5.26 -12.61
CA THR A 26 -15.27 5.56 -11.45
C THR A 26 -15.25 4.45 -10.39
N THR A 27 -14.63 3.32 -10.72
CA THR A 27 -14.37 2.17 -9.82
C THR A 27 -12.94 1.69 -10.03
N VAL A 28 -12.41 0.91 -9.10
CA VAL A 28 -11.06 0.37 -9.25
C VAL A 28 -11.08 -0.67 -10.36
N PRO A 29 -10.26 -0.52 -11.42
CA PRO A 29 -10.27 -1.43 -12.54
C PRO A 29 -9.76 -2.81 -12.12
N THR A 30 -10.33 -3.83 -12.74
CA THR A 30 -9.78 -5.20 -12.78
C THR A 30 -9.12 -5.44 -14.12
N THR A 31 -8.32 -6.50 -14.23
CA THR A 31 -7.66 -6.88 -15.48
C THR A 31 -8.69 -6.89 -16.63
N GLY A 32 -9.82 -7.57 -16.47
CA GLY A 32 -10.90 -7.65 -17.46
C GLY A 32 -11.50 -6.31 -17.92
N THR A 33 -11.36 -5.23 -17.14
CA THR A 33 -11.93 -3.90 -17.45
C THR A 33 -10.95 -2.93 -18.10
N VAL A 34 -9.68 -3.36 -18.29
CA VAL A 34 -8.63 -2.61 -19.00
C VAL A 34 -8.31 -3.38 -20.28
N ALA A 35 -8.35 -2.72 -21.44
CA ALA A 35 -8.02 -3.36 -22.70
C ALA A 35 -6.56 -3.85 -22.70
N LEU A 36 -6.33 -5.06 -23.26
CA LEU A 36 -5.04 -5.75 -23.18
C LEU A 36 -3.87 -5.00 -23.80
N LYS A 37 -4.09 -4.35 -24.94
CA LYS A 37 -3.02 -3.81 -25.78
C LYS A 37 -2.62 -2.39 -25.36
N ASN A 38 -3.58 -1.48 -25.38
CA ASN A 38 -3.37 -0.03 -25.22
C ASN A 38 -4.43 0.59 -24.30
N GLY A 39 -5.12 -0.21 -23.49
CA GLY A 39 -6.13 0.29 -22.57
C GLY A 39 -5.51 1.03 -21.40
N ALA A 40 -6.05 2.20 -21.09
CA ALA A 40 -5.64 2.98 -19.94
C ALA A 40 -6.86 3.54 -19.18
N VAL A 41 -6.78 3.49 -17.85
CA VAL A 41 -7.85 3.99 -16.97
C VAL A 41 -7.28 5.05 -16.04
N GLU A 42 -7.72 6.29 -16.21
CA GLU A 42 -7.37 7.40 -15.32
C GLU A 42 -8.23 7.35 -14.06
N LEU A 43 -7.57 7.25 -12.91
CA LEU A 43 -8.19 7.28 -11.60
C LEU A 43 -7.79 8.55 -10.85
N ASP A 44 -8.72 9.14 -10.12
CA ASP A 44 -8.43 10.01 -8.98
C ASP A 44 -8.76 9.24 -7.70
N ALA A 45 -7.74 8.64 -7.08
CA ALA A 45 -7.91 7.66 -6.03
C ALA A 45 -6.94 7.90 -4.86
N VAL A 46 -7.11 7.11 -3.80
CA VAL A 46 -6.17 7.04 -2.69
C VAL A 46 -5.47 5.69 -2.76
N TYR A 47 -4.15 5.72 -2.65
CA TYR A 47 -3.31 4.55 -2.64
C TYR A 47 -2.80 4.33 -1.22
N LEU A 48 -2.97 3.10 -0.72
CA LEU A 48 -2.45 2.65 0.56
C LEU A 48 -1.48 1.50 0.30
N TYR A 49 -0.28 1.63 0.83
CA TYR A 49 0.67 0.53 0.94
C TYR A 49 0.91 0.20 2.40
N ALA A 50 0.83 -1.09 2.75
CA ALA A 50 1.15 -1.58 4.08
C ALA A 50 2.29 -2.59 3.97
N ASP A 51 3.41 -2.29 4.61
CA ASP A 51 4.68 -2.99 4.45
C ASP A 51 5.14 -3.61 5.77
N LEU A 52 5.49 -4.90 5.75
CA LEU A 52 6.07 -5.57 6.91
C LEU A 52 7.53 -5.11 7.07
N ALA A 53 7.97 -4.91 8.30
CA ALA A 53 9.35 -4.52 8.57
C ALA A 53 10.26 -5.74 8.64
N ASP A 54 11.44 -5.63 8.02
CA ASP A 54 12.54 -6.58 8.13
C ASP A 54 12.18 -8.02 7.72
N SER A 55 11.41 -8.18 6.64
CA SER A 55 11.16 -9.48 6.02
C SER A 55 12.44 -10.15 5.50
N THR A 56 13.45 -9.37 5.13
CA THR A 56 14.79 -9.87 4.81
C THR A 56 15.45 -10.52 6.03
N GLY A 57 15.44 -9.88 7.20
CA GLY A 57 15.92 -10.48 8.45
C GLY A 57 15.13 -11.74 8.81
N LEU A 58 13.81 -11.70 8.62
CA LEU A 58 12.95 -12.86 8.82
C LEU A 58 13.34 -14.04 7.90
N ALA A 59 13.66 -13.80 6.63
CA ALA A 59 14.07 -14.83 5.68
C ALA A 59 15.50 -15.35 5.93
N ARG A 60 16.38 -14.50 6.46
CA ARG A 60 17.78 -14.83 6.77
C ARG A 60 17.91 -15.63 8.06
N ASP A 61 17.21 -15.21 9.12
CA ASP A 61 17.48 -15.66 10.48
C ASP A 61 16.53 -16.75 10.97
N PHE A 62 15.49 -17.08 10.20
CA PHE A 62 14.46 -18.05 10.58
C PHE A 62 14.27 -19.12 9.50
N SER A 63 13.62 -20.23 9.87
CA SER A 63 13.24 -21.23 8.88
C SER A 63 12.26 -20.62 7.88
N ARG A 64 12.34 -21.07 6.61
CA ARG A 64 11.42 -20.64 5.55
C ARG A 64 9.95 -20.80 5.94
N THR A 65 9.63 -21.85 6.68
CA THR A 65 8.27 -22.11 7.18
C THR A 65 7.85 -21.13 8.29
N THR A 66 8.77 -20.71 9.16
CA THR A 66 8.50 -19.66 10.16
C THR A 66 8.27 -18.33 9.47
N ALA A 67 9.17 -17.94 8.55
CA ALA A 67 9.05 -16.71 7.79
C ALA A 67 7.72 -16.65 7.01
N ALA A 68 7.35 -17.73 6.32
CA ALA A 68 6.09 -17.82 5.59
C ALA A 68 4.86 -17.67 6.50
N LYS A 69 4.88 -18.26 7.70
CA LYS A 69 3.77 -18.12 8.67
C LYS A 69 3.60 -16.67 9.13
N VAL A 70 4.70 -15.97 9.42
CA VAL A 70 4.66 -14.56 9.85
C VAL A 70 4.16 -13.65 8.73
N ILE A 71 4.74 -13.76 7.52
CA ILE A 71 4.33 -12.97 6.35
C ILE A 71 2.85 -13.22 6.04
N ARG A 72 2.42 -14.48 6.02
CA ARG A 72 1.03 -14.83 5.73
C ARG A 72 0.06 -14.34 6.81
N ALA A 73 0.42 -14.40 8.08
CA ALA A 73 -0.40 -13.87 9.17
C ALA A 73 -0.56 -12.35 9.06
N TYR A 74 0.53 -11.63 8.76
CA TYR A 74 0.50 -10.19 8.53
C TYR A 74 -0.37 -9.81 7.32
N LEU A 75 -0.13 -10.43 6.16
CA LEU A 75 -0.84 -10.12 4.92
C LEU A 75 -2.34 -10.44 5.05
N ASP A 76 -2.70 -11.59 5.63
CA ASP A 76 -4.10 -11.99 5.80
C ASP A 76 -4.85 -11.00 6.71
N ALA A 77 -4.26 -10.64 7.85
CA ALA A 77 -4.87 -9.69 8.78
C ALA A 77 -5.02 -8.29 8.16
N THR A 78 -3.98 -7.81 7.48
CA THR A 78 -3.97 -6.50 6.81
C THR A 78 -5.00 -6.45 5.68
N CYS A 79 -5.11 -7.51 4.87
CA CYS A 79 -6.10 -7.61 3.80
C CYS A 79 -7.54 -7.57 4.32
N LYS A 80 -7.82 -8.22 5.47
CA LYS A 80 -9.14 -8.19 6.10
C LYS A 80 -9.51 -6.78 6.54
N VAL A 81 -8.57 -6.05 7.15
CA VAL A 81 -8.79 -4.65 7.57
C VAL A 81 -9.03 -3.75 6.35
N ILE A 82 -8.22 -3.87 5.30
CA ILE A 82 -8.36 -3.10 4.06
C ILE A 82 -9.76 -3.28 3.46
N ARG A 83 -10.20 -4.53 3.31
CA ARG A 83 -11.54 -4.83 2.76
C ARG A 83 -12.65 -4.28 3.65
N ALA A 84 -12.52 -4.41 4.98
CA ALA A 84 -13.49 -3.86 5.93
C ALA A 84 -13.57 -2.33 5.88
N CYS A 85 -12.49 -1.65 5.49
CA CYS A 85 -12.46 -0.19 5.28
C CYS A 85 -12.90 0.23 3.86
N GLY A 86 -13.37 -0.69 3.02
CA GLY A 86 -13.79 -0.40 1.65
C GLY A 86 -12.64 -0.26 0.63
N GLY A 87 -11.42 -0.66 1.01
CA GLY A 87 -10.28 -0.67 0.12
C GLY A 87 -10.26 -1.89 -0.80
N GLU A 88 -9.85 -1.68 -2.05
CA GLU A 88 -9.69 -2.74 -3.03
C GLU A 88 -8.22 -3.14 -3.16
N ILE A 89 -7.89 -4.37 -2.72
CA ILE A 89 -6.53 -4.93 -2.85
C ILE A 89 -6.19 -5.10 -4.32
N ARG A 90 -5.02 -4.61 -4.75
CA ARG A 90 -4.59 -4.64 -6.16
C ARG A 90 -3.36 -5.49 -6.42
N SER A 91 -2.37 -5.42 -5.55
CA SER A 91 -1.16 -6.22 -5.72
C SER A 91 -0.54 -6.56 -4.38
N PHE A 92 0.25 -7.62 -4.43
CA PHE A 92 1.20 -7.99 -3.40
C PHE A 92 2.59 -7.80 -3.99
N ASP A 93 3.48 -7.17 -3.23
CA ASP A 93 4.89 -7.04 -3.57
C ASP A 93 5.70 -7.64 -2.42
N GLY A 94 5.97 -8.94 -2.51
CA GLY A 94 6.55 -9.72 -1.41
C GLY A 94 5.66 -9.71 -0.16
N ASP A 95 6.12 -9.01 0.87
CA ASP A 95 5.48 -8.83 2.18
C ASP A 95 4.62 -7.55 2.28
N ARG A 96 4.48 -6.83 1.18
CA ARG A 96 3.68 -5.61 1.07
C ARG A 96 2.34 -5.87 0.40
N VAL A 97 1.30 -5.15 0.83
CA VAL A 97 0.01 -5.10 0.15
C VAL A 97 -0.31 -3.68 -0.31
N MET A 98 -0.77 -3.57 -1.56
CA MET A 98 -1.28 -2.35 -2.18
C MET A 98 -2.80 -2.40 -2.23
N ALA A 99 -3.44 -1.31 -1.81
CA ALA A 99 -4.88 -1.11 -1.94
C ALA A 99 -5.21 0.24 -2.54
N ILE A 100 -6.33 0.30 -3.26
CA ILE A 100 -6.89 1.52 -3.83
C ILE A 100 -8.23 1.79 -3.15
N PHE A 101 -8.42 3.02 -2.71
CA PHE A 101 -9.68 3.53 -2.17
C PHE A 101 -10.26 4.57 -3.12
N MET A 102 -11.55 4.45 -3.39
CA MET A 102 -12.33 5.34 -4.24
C MET A 102 -13.63 5.76 -3.54
N GLY A 103 -14.36 6.73 -4.10
CA GLY A 103 -15.58 7.28 -3.52
C GLY A 103 -15.36 8.57 -2.72
N GLY A 104 -16.44 9.10 -2.15
CA GLY A 104 -16.45 10.44 -1.52
C GLY A 104 -15.62 10.54 -0.24
N THR A 105 -15.47 9.43 0.49
CA THR A 105 -14.73 9.38 1.76
C THR A 105 -13.35 8.71 1.66
N LYS A 106 -12.87 8.42 0.45
CA LYS A 106 -11.63 7.67 0.16
C LYS A 106 -10.41 8.05 1.01
N ASN A 107 -10.18 9.35 1.24
CA ASN A 107 -9.07 9.84 2.06
C ASN A 107 -9.24 9.50 3.54
N THR A 108 -10.47 9.65 4.03
CA THR A 108 -10.84 9.34 5.42
C THR A 108 -10.74 7.86 5.69
N ASP A 109 -11.26 7.04 4.76
CA ASP A 109 -11.33 5.59 4.95
C ASP A 109 -9.93 4.95 4.87
N ALA A 110 -9.08 5.41 3.96
CA ALA A 110 -7.69 4.96 3.87
C ALA A 110 -6.85 5.39 5.10
N ALA A 111 -7.02 6.62 5.58
CA ALA A 111 -6.32 7.10 6.79
C ALA A 111 -6.77 6.33 8.04
N ASP A 112 -8.08 6.08 8.20
CA ASP A 112 -8.61 5.25 9.28
C ASP A 112 -8.12 3.79 9.19
N CYS A 113 -8.10 3.24 7.97
CA CYS A 113 -7.55 1.91 7.69
C CYS A 113 -6.10 1.77 8.16
N ALA A 114 -5.27 2.80 7.95
CA ALA A 114 -3.87 2.78 8.39
C ALA A 114 -3.74 2.61 9.92
N LEU A 115 -4.57 3.33 10.70
CA LEU A 115 -4.61 3.22 12.16
C LEU A 115 -5.17 1.86 12.62
N LYS A 116 -6.12 1.29 11.87
CA LYS A 116 -6.67 -0.04 12.13
C LYS A 116 -5.68 -1.16 11.85
N ILE A 117 -4.91 -1.06 10.78
CA ILE A 117 -3.79 -1.98 10.50
C ILE A 117 -2.80 -1.92 11.67
N HIS A 118 -2.48 -0.73 12.18
CA HIS A 118 -1.60 -0.61 13.35
C HIS A 118 -2.12 -1.38 14.57
N TYR A 119 -3.40 -1.24 14.90
CA TYR A 119 -4.01 -2.00 15.99
C TYR A 119 -3.87 -3.51 15.79
N VAL A 120 -4.26 -4.00 14.61
CA VAL A 120 -4.28 -5.44 14.34
C VAL A 120 -2.88 -6.04 14.39
N VAL A 121 -1.88 -5.34 13.87
CA VAL A 121 -0.50 -5.83 13.92
C VAL A 121 -0.01 -5.90 15.37
N GLU A 122 -0.19 -4.84 16.16
CA GLU A 122 0.32 -4.77 17.53
C GLU A 122 -0.46 -5.62 18.54
N LYS A 123 -1.78 -5.70 18.39
CA LYS A 123 -2.68 -6.31 19.39
C LYS A 123 -3.11 -7.71 19.03
N ILE A 124 -2.93 -8.13 17.78
CA ILE A 124 -3.37 -9.46 17.30
C ILE A 124 -2.21 -10.22 16.67
N VAL A 125 -1.62 -9.71 15.58
CA VAL A 125 -0.60 -10.47 14.82
C VAL A 125 0.63 -10.73 15.67
N ARG A 126 1.23 -9.70 16.27
CA ARG A 126 2.44 -9.86 17.09
C ARG A 126 2.21 -10.81 18.27
N PRO A 127 1.21 -10.62 19.15
CA PRO A 127 0.98 -11.54 20.28
C PRO A 127 0.70 -12.97 19.85
N LYS A 128 -0.06 -13.19 18.77
CA LYS A 128 -0.37 -14.55 18.29
C LYS A 128 0.85 -15.22 17.68
N VAL A 129 1.68 -14.49 16.93
CA VAL A 129 2.92 -15.04 16.38
C VAL A 129 3.89 -15.39 17.49
N GLU A 130 4.15 -14.49 18.43
CA GLU A 130 5.09 -14.71 19.54
C GLU A 130 4.65 -15.89 20.42
N ALA A 131 3.34 -16.04 20.67
CA ALA A 131 2.80 -17.15 21.46
C ALA A 131 2.87 -18.52 20.74
N ASN A 132 2.88 -18.56 19.41
CA ASN A 132 2.78 -19.81 18.65
C ASN A 132 4.07 -20.18 17.88
N LEU A 133 5.00 -19.24 17.71
CA LEU A 133 6.28 -19.42 17.03
C LEU A 133 7.42 -19.08 18.00
N SER A 134 7.79 -20.06 18.83
CA SER A 134 8.80 -19.88 19.89
C SER A 134 10.14 -19.36 19.37
N SER A 135 10.52 -19.67 18.13
CA SER A 135 11.73 -19.16 17.49
C SER A 135 11.73 -17.64 17.34
N ILE A 136 10.59 -17.03 17.00
CA ILE A 136 10.42 -15.57 16.89
C ILE A 136 10.64 -14.92 18.26
N ALA A 137 9.97 -15.45 19.28
CA ALA A 137 10.06 -14.94 20.64
C ALA A 137 11.48 -15.09 21.21
N SER A 138 12.11 -16.27 21.08
CA SER A 138 13.42 -16.55 21.66
C SER A 138 14.55 -15.75 21.01
N LYS A 139 14.43 -15.40 19.73
CA LYS A 139 15.39 -14.53 19.03
C LYS A 139 15.07 -13.04 19.15
N GLY A 140 13.99 -12.68 19.85
CA GLY A 140 13.60 -11.29 20.06
C GLY A 140 13.19 -10.53 18.79
N PHE A 141 12.80 -11.22 17.72
CA PHE A 141 12.38 -10.56 16.48
C PHE A 141 11.05 -9.85 16.68
N GLN A 142 11.03 -8.55 16.40
CA GLN A 142 9.86 -7.70 16.62
C GLN A 142 9.10 -7.48 15.31
N ILE A 143 7.90 -8.04 15.22
CA ILE A 143 7.00 -7.83 14.07
C ILE A 143 6.55 -6.38 14.07
N LYS A 144 7.08 -5.58 13.15
CA LYS A 144 6.71 -4.18 12.94
C LYS A 144 6.21 -4.01 11.51
N HIS A 145 5.54 -2.91 11.25
CA HIS A 145 5.05 -2.56 9.93
C HIS A 145 5.10 -1.04 9.74
N CYS A 146 4.78 -0.57 8.54
CA CYS A 146 4.42 0.82 8.34
C CYS A 146 3.43 0.94 7.17
N VAL A 147 2.51 1.89 7.27
CA VAL A 147 1.50 2.18 6.26
C VAL A 147 1.75 3.55 5.67
N GLY A 148 1.84 3.62 4.35
CA GLY A 148 1.93 4.87 3.59
C GLY A 148 0.65 5.12 2.80
N VAL A 149 0.15 6.34 2.84
CA VAL A 149 -1.07 6.74 2.11
C VAL A 149 -0.83 8.03 1.34
N ASP A 150 -1.21 8.04 0.07
CA ASP A 150 -1.25 9.26 -0.74
C ASP A 150 -2.48 9.27 -1.65
N THR A 151 -2.90 10.46 -2.07
CA THR A 151 -4.05 10.67 -2.95
C THR A 151 -3.64 11.43 -4.19
N GLY A 152 -4.23 11.06 -5.32
CA GLY A 152 -4.06 11.81 -6.56
C GLY A 152 -4.41 11.01 -7.79
N LYS A 153 -4.07 11.60 -8.93
CA LYS A 153 -4.28 10.98 -10.22
C LYS A 153 -3.27 9.87 -10.50
N ALA A 154 -3.74 8.79 -11.09
CA ALA A 154 -2.91 7.72 -11.60
C ALA A 154 -3.52 7.12 -12.87
N LEU A 155 -2.67 6.69 -13.80
CA LEU A 155 -3.04 5.94 -14.99
C LEU A 155 -2.86 4.46 -14.71
N VAL A 156 -3.92 3.67 -14.88
CA VAL A 156 -3.87 2.21 -14.72
C VAL A 156 -3.85 1.54 -16.08
N VAL A 157 -2.80 0.77 -16.34
CA VAL A 157 -2.60 0.01 -17.59
C VAL A 157 -2.34 -1.45 -17.28
N ARG A 158 -2.43 -2.34 -18.26
CA ARG A 158 -1.93 -3.71 -18.12
C ARG A 158 -0.43 -3.73 -18.40
N GLY A 159 0.35 -4.31 -17.48
CA GLY A 159 1.80 -4.47 -17.63
C GLY A 159 2.23 -5.75 -18.35
N GLY A 160 1.30 -6.69 -18.56
CA GLY A 160 1.59 -8.05 -19.00
C GLY A 160 1.89 -8.23 -20.48
N VAL A 161 2.84 -9.13 -20.76
CA VAL A 161 3.05 -9.78 -22.06
C VAL A 161 2.51 -11.20 -21.92
N ARG A 162 1.47 -11.56 -22.71
CA ARG A 162 0.83 -12.89 -22.84
C ARG A 162 1.03 -13.87 -21.66
N GLY A 163 0.11 -13.88 -20.68
CA GLY A 163 -0.04 -14.97 -19.70
C GLY A 163 -0.20 -14.53 -18.24
N SER A 164 0.39 -13.39 -17.88
CA SER A 164 0.21 -12.72 -16.58
C SER A 164 -0.08 -11.23 -16.83
N ASN A 165 -1.34 -10.82 -16.63
CA ASN A 165 -1.81 -9.48 -17.01
C ASN A 165 -2.07 -8.59 -15.80
N ASP A 166 -1.06 -8.40 -14.96
CA ASP A 166 -1.21 -7.54 -13.78
C ASP A 166 -1.39 -6.08 -14.18
N LEU A 167 -2.15 -5.36 -13.35
CA LEU A 167 -2.38 -3.94 -13.53
C LEU A 167 -1.23 -3.14 -12.91
N VAL A 168 -0.76 -2.14 -13.63
CA VAL A 168 0.27 -1.20 -13.17
C VAL A 168 -0.38 0.16 -12.98
N SER A 169 -0.21 0.75 -11.79
CA SER A 169 -0.65 2.12 -11.50
C SER A 169 0.51 3.09 -11.65
N ILE A 170 0.41 4.02 -12.60
CA ILE A 170 1.43 5.00 -12.94
C ILE A 170 0.97 6.37 -12.44
N GLY A 171 1.68 6.93 -11.46
CA GLY A 171 1.36 8.24 -10.91
C GLY A 171 2.12 8.55 -9.63
N ARG A 172 2.00 9.79 -9.14
CA ARG A 172 2.61 10.21 -7.87
C ARG A 172 2.09 9.37 -6.71
N ALA A 173 0.77 9.25 -6.59
CA ALA A 173 0.12 8.62 -5.44
C ALA A 173 0.59 7.18 -5.14
N PRO A 174 0.60 6.23 -6.09
CA PRO A 174 1.11 4.89 -5.81
C PRO A 174 2.60 4.90 -5.40
N ASN A 175 3.44 5.68 -6.06
CA ASN A 175 4.88 5.76 -5.77
C ASN A 175 5.17 6.39 -4.40
N VAL A 176 4.49 7.48 -4.06
CA VAL A 176 4.65 8.15 -2.76
C VAL A 176 4.13 7.28 -1.63
N ALA A 177 2.94 6.68 -1.77
CA ALA A 177 2.38 5.78 -0.77
C ALA A 177 3.32 4.59 -0.48
N ALA A 178 3.90 3.97 -1.52
CA ALA A 178 4.90 2.91 -1.36
C ALA A 178 6.15 3.42 -0.60
N LYS A 179 6.72 4.56 -0.97
CA LYS A 179 7.91 5.09 -0.28
C LYS A 179 7.64 5.48 1.16
N LEU A 180 6.41 5.92 1.48
CA LEU A 180 6.00 6.21 2.84
C LEU A 180 5.83 4.93 3.69
N SER A 181 5.36 3.82 3.10
CA SER A 181 5.26 2.54 3.81
C SER A 181 6.63 1.95 4.16
N ASP A 182 7.69 2.41 3.53
CA ASP A 182 9.05 1.85 3.72
C ASP A 182 9.79 2.54 4.88
N ILE A 183 9.19 3.60 5.43
CA ILE A 183 9.78 4.35 6.53
C ILE A 183 9.79 3.49 7.80
N ARG A 184 10.93 3.47 8.49
CA ARG A 184 11.10 2.85 9.81
C ARG A 184 11.55 3.92 10.80
N ASN A 185 10.64 4.38 11.67
CA ASN A 185 10.92 5.46 12.62
C ASN A 185 10.21 5.23 13.96
N GLY A 186 10.96 4.74 14.95
CA GLY A 186 10.49 4.62 16.33
C GLY A 186 9.13 3.89 16.44
N ALA A 187 8.16 4.55 17.07
CA ALA A 187 6.79 4.07 17.25
C ALA A 187 5.82 4.47 16.12
N ILE A 188 6.28 5.23 15.13
CA ILE A 188 5.42 5.68 14.02
C ILE A 188 5.15 4.51 13.08
N ARG A 189 3.87 4.29 12.77
CA ARG A 189 3.40 3.18 11.92
C ARG A 189 2.50 3.61 10.77
N SER A 190 2.20 4.90 10.67
CA SER A 190 1.40 5.43 9.56
C SER A 190 1.92 6.79 9.12
N TYR A 191 1.99 6.98 7.80
CA TYR A 191 2.33 8.23 7.14
C TYR A 191 1.28 8.55 6.09
N ILE A 192 0.83 9.79 6.06
CA ILE A 192 -0.07 10.30 5.04
C ILE A 192 0.48 11.61 4.48
N THR A 193 0.24 11.90 3.20
CA THR A 193 0.57 13.22 2.66
C THR A 193 -0.38 14.29 3.19
N ALA A 194 0.04 15.56 3.15
CA ALA A 194 -0.83 16.69 3.45
C ALA A 194 -2.09 16.71 2.57
N ASP A 195 -2.02 16.21 1.34
CA ASP A 195 -3.16 16.08 0.44
C ASP A 195 -4.26 15.17 1.02
N VAL A 196 -3.85 14.04 1.63
CA VAL A 196 -4.78 13.13 2.33
C VAL A 196 -5.31 13.79 3.60
N PHE A 197 -4.42 14.38 4.41
CA PHE A 197 -4.81 15.03 5.68
C PHE A 197 -5.83 16.16 5.46
N ASN A 198 -5.64 16.98 4.42
CA ASN A 198 -6.52 18.11 4.15
C ASN A 198 -7.90 17.66 3.63
N LYS A 199 -7.97 16.50 2.96
CA LYS A 199 -9.22 15.97 2.37
C LYS A 199 -9.96 14.97 3.27
N MET A 200 -9.36 14.50 4.36
CA MET A 200 -10.03 13.60 5.29
C MET A 200 -10.94 14.35 6.27
N LEU A 201 -12.02 13.70 6.67
CA LEU A 201 -12.96 14.19 7.66
C LEU A 201 -12.35 14.18 9.06
N ASP A 202 -12.88 15.02 9.96
CA ASP A 202 -12.43 15.13 11.35
C ASP A 202 -12.44 13.80 12.11
N LYS A 203 -13.37 12.91 11.76
CA LYS A 203 -13.43 11.57 12.36
C LYS A 203 -12.14 10.77 12.14
N ALA A 204 -11.32 11.05 11.12
CA ALA A 204 -10.02 10.42 10.92
C ALA A 204 -8.84 11.27 11.43
N LYS A 205 -9.08 12.54 11.79
CA LYS A 205 -8.07 13.44 12.37
C LYS A 205 -7.94 13.28 13.87
N PHE A 206 -9.07 13.17 14.56
CA PHE A 206 -9.12 13.27 16.02
C PHE A 206 -9.47 11.95 16.71
N SER A 207 -8.98 11.76 17.94
CA SER A 207 -9.36 10.64 18.80
C SER A 207 -10.86 10.65 19.11
N SER A 208 -11.43 9.47 19.35
CA SER A 208 -12.75 9.36 19.99
C SER A 208 -12.65 9.79 21.45
N GLY A 209 -13.65 10.51 21.96
CA GLY A 209 -13.70 10.97 23.35
C GLY A 209 -14.20 12.40 23.49
N THR A 210 -14.40 12.82 24.74
CA THR A 210 -14.80 14.18 25.12
C THR A 210 -13.72 15.22 24.81
N GLU A 211 -12.45 14.86 25.02
CA GLU A 211 -11.29 15.66 24.61
C GLU A 211 -10.71 15.13 23.29
N LYS A 212 -10.95 15.87 22.20
CA LYS A 212 -10.47 15.51 20.86
C LYS A 212 -8.96 15.80 20.74
N LYS A 213 -8.14 14.75 20.65
CA LYS A 213 -6.69 14.86 20.41
C LYS A 213 -6.40 14.62 18.95
N LEU A 214 -5.54 15.45 18.35
CA LEU A 214 -5.09 15.26 16.98
C LEU A 214 -4.19 14.02 16.92
N MET A 215 -4.55 13.05 16.08
CA MET A 215 -3.85 11.77 15.98
C MET A 215 -2.67 11.80 15.00
N TRP A 216 -2.51 12.89 14.27
CA TRP A 216 -1.53 13.04 13.20
C TRP A 216 -0.60 14.21 13.51
N GLU A 217 0.67 13.91 13.72
CA GLU A 217 1.71 14.92 13.92
C GLU A 217 2.16 15.45 12.54
N GLY A 218 2.32 16.77 12.43
CA GLY A 218 2.82 17.41 11.21
C GLY A 218 2.21 18.80 10.96
N PRO A 219 2.41 19.35 9.76
CA PRO A 219 3.13 18.74 8.64
C PRO A 219 4.66 18.72 8.88
N PHE A 220 5.32 17.70 8.31
CA PHE A 220 6.78 17.62 8.22
C PHE A 220 7.18 17.56 6.75
N SER A 221 8.12 18.40 6.33
CA SER A 221 8.60 18.38 4.95
C SER A 221 9.63 17.26 4.74
N ARG A 222 9.44 16.44 3.71
CA ARG A 222 10.28 15.27 3.42
C ARG A 222 10.51 15.09 1.93
N GLU A 223 11.71 14.63 1.56
CA GLU A 223 11.94 14.16 0.20
C GLU A 223 11.38 12.73 0.02
N VAL A 224 10.41 12.59 -0.89
CA VAL A 224 9.77 11.31 -1.21
C VAL A 224 9.67 11.21 -2.72
N GLY A 225 10.39 10.26 -3.30
CA GLY A 225 10.36 10.04 -4.74
C GLY A 225 10.93 11.19 -5.57
N GLY A 226 11.96 11.87 -5.07
CA GLY A 226 12.60 13.01 -5.75
C GLY A 226 11.79 14.30 -5.68
N GLN A 227 10.75 14.35 -4.83
CA GLN A 227 9.92 15.52 -4.62
C GLN A 227 9.88 15.87 -3.13
N LYS A 228 9.85 17.15 -2.81
CA LYS A 228 9.62 17.63 -1.45
C LYS A 228 8.11 17.62 -1.19
N ILE A 229 7.67 16.81 -0.24
CA ILE A 229 6.27 16.57 0.11
C ILE A 229 6.08 16.78 1.61
N ASP A 230 5.03 17.50 1.97
CA ASP A 230 4.61 17.62 3.36
C ASP A 230 3.81 16.39 3.78
N VAL A 231 4.22 15.78 4.88
CA VAL A 231 3.65 14.54 5.40
C VAL A 231 3.22 14.70 6.84
N TYR A 232 2.16 14.00 7.21
CA TYR A 232 1.76 13.77 8.59
C TYR A 232 2.07 12.33 8.97
N ARG A 233 2.30 12.11 10.26
CA ARG A 233 2.67 10.80 10.78
C ARG A 233 1.88 10.46 12.04
N SER A 234 1.69 9.18 12.30
CA SER A 234 0.94 8.72 13.47
C SER A 234 1.53 7.45 14.09
N SER A 235 1.52 7.43 15.43
CA SER A 235 1.68 6.25 16.29
C SER A 235 0.34 5.77 16.86
N TRP A 236 -0.78 6.42 16.49
CA TRP A 236 -2.10 6.04 16.99
C TRP A 236 -2.61 4.78 16.30
N TRP A 237 -3.52 4.10 16.98
CA TRP A 237 -4.20 2.92 16.45
C TRP A 237 -5.70 3.00 16.72
N ARG A 238 -6.49 2.26 15.94
CA ARG A 238 -7.93 2.14 16.11
C ARG A 238 -8.38 0.70 16.00
N THR A 239 -9.37 0.31 16.78
CA THR A 239 -9.96 -1.03 16.64
C THR A 239 -10.69 -1.11 15.28
N PRO A 240 -10.51 -2.20 14.50
CA PRO A 240 -11.19 -2.42 13.24
C PRO A 240 -12.71 -2.34 13.31
#